data_AF-A0A395IXS2-F1
#
_entry.id   AF-A0A395IXS2-F1
#
_cell.length_a   1.000
_cell.length_b   1.000
_cell.length_c   1.000
_cell.angle_alpha   90.00
_cell.angle_beta   90.00
_cell.angle_gamma   90.00
#
_symmetry.space_group_name_H-M   'P 1'
#
loop_
_entity.id
_entity.type
_entity.pdbx_description
1 polymer ?
#
loop_
_entity_poly.entity_id
_entity_poly.type
_entity_poly.pdbx_seq_one_letter_code
_entity_poly.pdbx_strand_id
1 'polypeptide(L)'
;MPSKDLAEDNHFIETGYRAASTSFQECFASWGYLHNETINIWSHLIGAALWDIFVGVATCFCLSALYHTIMNHSQQMDRFGAQLDFQGVIFLMWGASVPLVYYGFYCDSATHSYSYWALLSLLAIACSIFTFQPHFRDPYLRPVRAATFGSLGGIHNGACDSCSLSVGSIEDSIFSELLINSFTS
;
A
#
# COMPACT_ATOMS: atom_id res chain seq x y z
N MET A 1 -33.81 -3.38 27.85
CA MET A 1 -33.13 -4.55 27.25
C MET A 1 -33.41 -4.50 25.77
N PRO A 2 -32.40 -4.49 24.89
CA PRO A 2 -32.65 -4.60 23.46
C PRO A 2 -33.30 -5.97 23.16
N SER A 3 -34.31 -5.98 22.28
CA SER A 3 -35.07 -7.19 21.95
C SER A 3 -34.19 -8.20 21.22
N LYS A 4 -34.30 -9.49 21.58
CA LYS A 4 -33.58 -10.59 20.91
C LYS A 4 -33.86 -10.64 19.40
N ASP A 5 -35.08 -10.24 19.01
CA ASP A 5 -35.56 -10.24 17.62
C ASP A 5 -34.76 -9.33 16.68
N LEU A 6 -33.96 -8.38 17.20
CA LEU A 6 -33.07 -7.55 16.37
C LEU A 6 -31.74 -8.24 16.05
N ALA A 7 -31.35 -9.23 16.84
CA ALA A 7 -30.09 -9.96 16.69
C ALA A 7 -30.26 -11.27 15.94
N GLU A 8 -31.39 -11.97 16.15
CA GLU A 8 -31.72 -13.25 15.51
C GLU A 8 -32.55 -13.05 14.25
N ASP A 9 -31.93 -13.20 13.08
CA ASP A 9 -32.56 -13.04 11.77
C ASP A 9 -32.86 -14.37 11.06
N ASN A 10 -32.04 -15.40 11.30
CA ASN A 10 -32.11 -16.69 10.63
C ASN A 10 -32.34 -17.85 11.61
N HIS A 11 -33.47 -18.53 11.46
CA HIS A 11 -33.89 -19.64 12.31
C HIS A 11 -33.02 -20.90 12.18
N PHE A 12 -32.15 -21.00 11.17
CA PHE A 12 -31.18 -22.10 11.04
C PHE A 12 -29.90 -21.90 11.87
N ILE A 13 -29.66 -20.68 12.37
CA ILE A 13 -28.51 -20.39 13.22
C ILE A 13 -28.99 -20.54 14.66
N GLU A 14 -28.47 -21.52 15.38
CA GLU A 14 -28.93 -21.83 16.73
C GLU A 14 -28.09 -21.17 17.83
N THR A 15 -26.85 -20.77 17.52
CA THR A 15 -25.90 -20.21 18.49
C THR A 15 -24.95 -19.20 17.84
N GLY A 16 -24.24 -18.42 18.65
CA GLY A 16 -23.17 -17.52 18.18
C GLY A 16 -23.64 -16.13 17.72
N TYR A 17 -24.89 -15.76 17.99
CA TYR A 17 -25.40 -14.42 17.68
C TYR A 17 -24.70 -13.33 18.49
N ARG A 18 -24.37 -12.23 17.79
CA ARG A 18 -23.92 -11.01 18.44
C ARG A 18 -25.05 -10.40 19.27
N ALA A 19 -24.78 -9.99 20.51
CA ALA A 19 -25.76 -9.30 21.32
C ALA A 19 -26.17 -7.96 20.68
N ALA A 20 -27.48 -7.66 20.70
CA ALA A 20 -27.97 -6.37 20.25
C ALA A 20 -27.41 -5.26 21.16
N SER A 21 -26.76 -4.26 20.56
CA SER A 21 -26.21 -3.10 21.25
C SER A 21 -26.74 -1.82 20.63
N THR A 22 -26.93 -0.79 21.45
CA THR A 22 -27.27 0.57 21.03
C THR A 22 -26.04 1.47 20.91
N SER A 23 -24.83 0.94 21.11
CA SER A 23 -23.57 1.69 21.12
C SER A 23 -22.70 1.33 19.91
N PHE A 24 -22.27 2.34 19.16
CA PHE A 24 -21.31 2.15 18.06
C PHE A 24 -19.98 1.57 18.53
N GLN A 25 -19.51 1.93 19.73
CA GLN A 25 -18.26 1.42 20.28
C GLN A 25 -18.32 -0.09 20.53
N GLU A 26 -19.45 -0.61 21.01
CA GLU A 26 -19.65 -2.05 21.21
C GLU A 26 -19.78 -2.79 19.88
N CYS A 27 -20.38 -2.16 18.86
CA CYS A 27 -20.43 -2.70 17.51
C CYS A 27 -19.02 -2.81 16.89
N PHE A 28 -18.16 -1.80 17.04
CA PHE A 28 -16.77 -1.90 16.56
C PHE A 28 -15.93 -2.86 17.41
N ALA A 29 -16.16 -2.91 18.74
CA ALA A 29 -15.52 -3.89 19.60
C ALA A 29 -15.86 -5.34 19.20
N SER A 30 -17.03 -5.56 18.57
CA SER A 30 -17.42 -6.89 18.05
C SER A 30 -16.52 -7.44 16.96
N TRP A 31 -15.74 -6.59 16.28
CA TRP A 31 -14.75 -7.05 15.31
C TRP A 31 -13.64 -7.91 15.95
N GLY A 32 -13.43 -7.78 17.27
CA GLY A 32 -12.40 -8.49 18.02
C GLY A 32 -12.81 -9.85 18.59
N TYR A 33 -14.06 -10.31 18.38
CA TYR A 33 -14.51 -11.63 18.82
C TYR A 33 -15.37 -12.34 17.77
N LEU A 34 -15.50 -13.66 17.89
CA LEU A 34 -16.24 -14.48 16.94
C LEU A 34 -17.76 -14.43 17.22
N HIS A 35 -18.53 -14.14 16.18
CA HIS A 35 -19.98 -14.15 16.16
C HIS A 35 -20.51 -14.47 14.74
N ASN A 36 -21.82 -14.65 14.60
CA ASN A 36 -22.52 -15.03 13.35
C ASN A 36 -22.17 -14.12 12.15
N GLU A 37 -22.05 -12.81 12.37
CA GLU A 37 -21.69 -11.84 11.31
C GLU A 37 -20.17 -11.68 11.06
N THR A 38 -19.28 -12.37 11.79
CA THR A 38 -17.83 -12.13 11.68
C THR A 38 -17.34 -12.40 10.25
N ILE A 39 -17.70 -13.53 9.64
CA ILE A 39 -17.29 -13.88 8.27
C ILE A 39 -17.89 -12.91 7.24
N ASN A 40 -19.15 -12.49 7.43
CA ASN A 40 -19.79 -11.52 6.54
C ASN A 40 -19.03 -10.19 6.55
N ILE A 41 -18.67 -9.67 7.73
CA ILE A 41 -17.90 -8.43 7.86
C ILE A 41 -16.50 -8.59 7.24
N TRP A 42 -15.74 -9.61 7.64
CA TRP A 42 -14.35 -9.76 7.18
C TRP A 42 -14.24 -10.08 5.68
N SER A 43 -15.17 -10.84 5.11
CA SER A 43 -15.17 -11.12 3.66
C SER A 43 -15.35 -9.86 2.82
N HIS A 44 -16.22 -8.93 3.25
CA HIS A 44 -16.38 -7.63 2.60
C HIS A 44 -15.18 -6.70 2.83
N LEU A 45 -14.62 -6.65 4.05
CA LEU A 45 -13.45 -5.82 4.35
C LEU A 45 -12.21 -6.24 3.55
N ILE A 46 -11.95 -7.55 3.45
CA ILE A 46 -10.86 -8.08 2.63
C ILE A 46 -11.10 -7.76 1.16
N GLY A 47 -12.33 -7.95 0.66
CA GLY A 47 -12.69 -7.59 -0.71
C GLY A 47 -12.46 -6.12 -1.02
N ALA A 48 -12.84 -5.22 -0.12
CA ALA A 48 -12.61 -3.78 -0.25
C ALA A 48 -11.12 -3.44 -0.25
N ALA A 49 -10.34 -4.00 0.68
CA ALA A 49 -8.90 -3.77 0.74
C ALA A 49 -8.17 -4.22 -0.54
N LEU A 50 -8.52 -5.39 -1.08
CA LEU A 50 -7.96 -5.85 -2.35
C LEU A 50 -8.36 -4.93 -3.50
N TRP A 51 -9.63 -4.54 -3.57
CA TRP A 51 -10.12 -3.59 -4.57
C TRP A 51 -9.36 -2.27 -4.55
N ASP A 52 -9.15 -1.68 -3.38
CA ASP A 52 -8.41 -0.43 -3.22
C ASP A 52 -6.96 -0.54 -3.70
N ILE A 53 -6.30 -1.68 -3.43
CA ILE A 53 -4.95 -1.98 -3.97
C ILE A 53 -4.99 -2.04 -5.49
N PHE A 54 -5.94 -2.78 -6.08
CA PHE A 54 -6.08 -2.88 -7.54
C PHE A 54 -6.34 -1.53 -8.19
N VAL A 55 -7.23 -0.71 -7.62
CA VAL A 55 -7.53 0.63 -8.10
C VAL A 55 -6.30 1.54 -7.99
N GLY A 56 -5.55 1.46 -6.89
CA GLY A 56 -4.31 2.21 -6.70
C GLY A 56 -3.26 1.88 -7.76
N VAL A 57 -3.00 0.58 -7.97
CA VAL A 57 -2.08 0.07 -9.00
C VAL A 57 -2.53 0.51 -10.39
N ALA A 58 -3.81 0.27 -10.73
CA ALA A 58 -4.36 0.65 -12.03
C ALA A 58 -4.26 2.15 -12.28
N THR A 59 -4.58 2.98 -11.28
CA THR A 59 -4.48 4.45 -11.38
C THR A 59 -3.04 4.87 -11.61
N CYS A 60 -2.07 4.29 -10.89
CA CYS A 60 -0.66 4.58 -11.08
C CYS A 60 -0.22 4.29 -12.53
N PHE A 61 -0.53 3.11 -13.06
CA PHE A 61 -0.19 2.75 -14.44
C PHE A 61 -0.94 3.58 -15.48
N CYS A 62 -2.22 3.89 -15.25
CA CYS A 62 -3.00 4.74 -16.15
C CYS A 62 -2.45 6.16 -16.19
N LEU A 63 -2.09 6.75 -15.06
CA LEU A 63 -1.47 8.07 -15.01
C LEU A 63 -0.13 8.10 -15.75
N SER A 64 0.68 7.05 -15.58
CA SER A 64 1.94 6.88 -16.31
C SER A 64 1.73 6.82 -17.83
N ALA A 65 0.79 5.97 -18.29
CA ALA A 65 0.45 5.84 -19.70
C ALA A 65 -0.13 7.14 -20.29
N LEU A 66 -0.99 7.83 -19.53
CA LEU A 66 -1.55 9.13 -19.92
C LEU A 66 -0.45 10.18 -20.04
N TYR A 67 0.48 10.24 -19.08
CA TYR A 67 1.64 11.14 -19.12
C TYR A 67 2.46 10.93 -20.41
N HIS A 68 2.85 9.70 -20.73
CA HIS A 68 3.59 9.39 -21.96
C HIS A 68 2.78 9.73 -23.23
N THR A 69 1.46 9.70 -23.17
CA THR A 69 0.61 10.09 -24.30
C THR A 69 0.59 11.62 -24.49
N ILE A 70 0.57 12.40 -23.39
CA ILE A 70 0.40 13.86 -23.43
C ILE A 70 1.70 14.66 -23.28
N MET A 71 2.86 14.01 -23.11
CA MET A 71 4.15 14.68 -22.85
C MET A 71 4.51 15.75 -23.90
N ASN A 72 4.09 15.56 -25.15
CA ASN A 72 4.39 16.50 -26.24
C ASN A 72 3.43 17.71 -26.32
N HIS A 73 2.39 17.78 -25.48
CA HIS A 73 1.37 18.83 -25.56
C HIS A 73 1.86 20.18 -25.05
N SER A 74 2.61 20.23 -23.95
CA SER A 74 3.14 21.47 -23.37
C SER A 74 4.28 21.18 -22.41
N GLN A 75 5.29 22.08 -22.37
CA GLN A 75 6.41 21.96 -21.43
C GLN A 75 5.95 21.95 -19.95
N GLN A 76 4.80 22.55 -19.63
CA GLN A 76 4.25 22.51 -18.28
C GLN A 76 3.66 21.13 -17.95
N MET A 77 2.96 20.50 -18.90
CA MET A 77 2.34 19.19 -18.73
C MET A 77 3.39 18.08 -18.65
N ASP A 78 4.46 18.19 -19.44
CA ASP A 78 5.62 17.31 -19.35
C ASP A 78 6.24 17.35 -17.93
N ARG A 79 6.49 18.55 -17.39
CA ARG A 79 7.09 18.72 -16.04
C ARG A 79 6.20 18.19 -14.94
N PHE A 80 4.94 18.59 -14.95
CA PHE A 80 3.98 18.22 -13.92
C PHE A 80 3.61 16.73 -13.98
N GLY A 81 3.40 16.19 -15.19
CA GLY A 81 3.06 14.78 -15.39
C GLY A 81 4.16 13.85 -14.92
N ALA A 82 5.43 14.16 -15.18
CA ALA A 82 6.54 13.36 -14.69
C ALA A 82 6.69 13.39 -13.16
N GLN A 83 6.43 14.54 -12.52
CA GLN A 83 6.46 14.65 -11.05
C GLN A 83 5.35 13.81 -10.42
N LEU A 84 4.15 13.83 -11.01
CA LEU A 84 3.04 13.01 -10.56
C LEU A 84 3.30 11.52 -10.75
N ASP A 85 3.95 11.12 -11.86
CA ASP A 85 4.33 9.72 -12.11
C ASP A 85 5.28 9.20 -11.04
N PHE A 86 6.34 9.95 -10.72
CA PHE A 86 7.25 9.60 -9.62
C PHE A 86 6.53 9.55 -8.26
N GLN A 87 5.65 10.51 -7.99
CA GLN A 87 4.92 10.55 -6.73
C GLN A 87 3.94 9.37 -6.57
N GLY A 88 3.32 8.95 -7.67
CA GLY A 88 2.44 7.77 -7.72
C GLY A 88 3.20 6.49 -7.37
N VAL A 89 4.38 6.29 -7.96
CA VAL A 89 5.24 5.12 -7.67
C VAL A 89 5.68 5.11 -6.20
N ILE A 90 6.14 6.25 -5.66
CA ILE A 90 6.56 6.33 -4.24
C ILE A 90 5.41 6.00 -3.30
N PHE A 91 4.21 6.52 -3.57
CA PHE A 91 3.03 6.27 -2.74
C PHE A 91 2.61 4.80 -2.78
N LEU A 92 2.65 4.19 -3.97
CA LEU A 92 2.35 2.77 -4.16
C LEU A 92 3.36 1.88 -3.41
N MET A 93 4.65 2.18 -3.50
CA MET A 93 5.71 1.47 -2.78
C MET A 93 5.55 1.59 -1.26
N TRP A 94 5.31 2.80 -0.76
CA TRP A 94 5.09 3.01 0.67
C TRP A 94 3.85 2.27 1.18
N GLY A 95 2.75 2.26 0.40
CA GLY A 95 1.53 1.52 0.74
C GLY A 95 1.75 0.00 0.80
N ALA A 96 2.54 -0.55 -0.13
CA ALA A 96 2.89 -1.98 -0.15
C ALA A 96 3.73 -2.41 1.07
N SER A 97 4.46 -1.48 1.69
CA SER A 97 5.26 -1.78 2.89
C SER A 97 4.44 -2.08 4.15
N VAL A 98 3.17 -1.65 4.21
CA VAL A 98 2.32 -1.84 5.40
C VAL A 98 2.06 -3.33 5.71
N PRO A 99 1.52 -4.15 4.77
CA PRO A 99 1.38 -5.58 5.02
C PRO A 99 2.74 -6.27 5.18
N LEU A 100 3.78 -5.82 4.44
CA LEU A 100 5.11 -6.43 4.56
C LEU A 100 5.70 -6.29 5.96
N VAL A 101 5.66 -5.10 6.56
CA VAL A 101 6.20 -4.88 7.91
C VAL A 101 5.37 -5.61 8.97
N TYR A 102 4.04 -5.64 8.79
CA TYR A 102 3.14 -6.32 9.71
C TYR A 102 3.40 -7.83 9.76
N TYR A 103 3.50 -8.48 8.60
CA TYR A 103 3.73 -9.93 8.53
C TYR A 103 5.22 -10.30 8.70
N GLY A 104 6.15 -9.47 8.21
CA GLY A 104 7.59 -9.73 8.25
C GLY A 104 8.19 -9.66 9.66
N PHE A 105 7.72 -8.74 10.51
CA PHE A 105 8.18 -8.59 11.90
C PHE A 105 7.19 -9.12 12.93
N TYR A 106 6.27 -10.01 12.54
CA TYR A 106 5.24 -10.56 13.43
C TYR A 106 5.84 -11.28 14.66
N CYS A 107 7.00 -11.93 14.48
CA CYS A 107 7.70 -12.68 15.53
C CYS A 107 8.81 -11.90 16.26
N ASP A 108 9.10 -10.65 15.85
CA ASP A 108 10.15 -9.82 16.44
C ASP A 108 9.56 -8.80 17.43
N SER A 109 10.42 -8.15 18.21
CA SER A 109 10.03 -7.09 19.13
C SER A 109 9.33 -5.94 18.40
N ALA A 110 8.24 -5.43 18.99
CA ALA A 110 7.48 -4.30 18.42
C ALA A 110 8.38 -3.08 18.13
N THR A 111 9.44 -2.88 18.92
CA THR A 111 10.44 -1.83 18.73
C THR A 111 11.14 -1.94 17.36
N HIS A 112 11.49 -3.15 16.90
CA HIS A 112 12.12 -3.34 15.59
C HIS A 112 11.15 -3.01 14.45
N SER A 113 9.92 -3.51 14.52
CA SER A 113 8.87 -3.24 13.52
C SER A 113 8.59 -1.73 13.37
N TYR A 114 8.40 -1.00 14.47
CA TYR A 114 8.18 0.45 14.43
C TYR A 114 9.39 1.24 13.93
N SER A 115 10.61 0.85 14.33
CA SER A 115 11.83 1.54 13.89
C SER A 115 12.05 1.40 12.38
N TYR A 116 11.77 0.21 11.83
CA TYR A 116 11.88 -0.09 10.41
C TYR A 116 10.82 0.65 9.60
N TRP A 117 9.56 0.65 10.06
CA TRP A 117 8.49 1.42 9.42
C TRP A 117 8.73 2.94 9.43
N ALA A 118 9.29 3.47 10.51
CA ALA A 118 9.69 4.87 10.61
C ALA A 118 10.81 5.21 9.62
N LEU A 119 11.84 4.34 9.49
CA LEU A 119 12.92 4.52 8.53
C LEU A 119 12.41 4.52 7.09
N LEU A 120 11.56 3.56 6.73
CA LEU A 120 10.92 3.49 5.40
C LEU A 120 10.09 4.74 5.11
N SER A 121 9.32 5.22 6.08
CA SER A 121 8.50 6.42 5.93
C SER A 121 9.35 7.69 5.76
N LEU A 122 10.43 7.82 6.55
CA LEU A 122 11.38 8.93 6.41
C LEU A 122 12.08 8.91 5.05
N LEU A 123 12.48 7.73 4.58
CA LEU A 123 13.10 7.57 3.27
C LEU A 123 12.12 7.89 2.14
N ALA A 124 10.87 7.43 2.22
CA ALA A 124 9.83 7.74 1.24
C ALA A 124 9.54 9.26 1.18
N ILE A 125 9.49 9.94 2.32
CA ILE A 125 9.35 11.40 2.39
C ILE A 125 10.55 12.10 1.76
N ALA A 126 11.77 11.66 2.07
CA ALA A 126 12.99 12.21 1.47
C ALA A 126 12.99 12.01 -0.07
N CYS A 127 12.61 10.83 -0.54
CA CYS A 127 12.46 10.53 -1.97
C CYS A 127 11.40 11.41 -2.64
N SER A 128 10.27 11.63 -1.97
CA SER A 128 9.18 12.50 -2.46
C SER A 128 9.65 13.95 -2.60
N ILE A 129 10.28 14.52 -1.57
CA ILE A 129 10.80 15.89 -1.60
C ILE A 129 11.83 16.06 -2.72
N PHE A 130 12.69 15.06 -2.90
CA PHE A 130 13.76 15.08 -3.89
C PHE A 130 13.23 14.95 -5.33
N THR A 131 12.28 14.05 -5.56
CA THR A 131 11.65 13.83 -6.87
C THR A 131 10.70 14.96 -7.29
N PHE A 132 10.17 15.73 -6.33
CA PHE A 132 9.37 16.93 -6.60
C PHE A 132 10.22 18.12 -7.09
N GLN A 133 11.55 18.05 -7.00
CA GLN A 133 12.41 19.15 -7.47
C GLN A 133 12.46 19.22 -9.01
N PRO A 134 12.25 20.41 -9.61
CA PRO A 134 12.20 20.56 -11.06
C PRO A 134 13.54 20.29 -11.77
N HIS A 135 14.67 20.42 -11.06
CA HIS A 135 16.02 20.20 -11.60
C HIS A 135 16.40 18.72 -11.67
N PHE A 136 15.66 17.85 -10.99
CA PHE A 136 15.98 16.43 -10.85
C PHE A 136 15.70 15.59 -12.13
N ARG A 137 15.15 16.26 -13.16
CA ARG A 137 14.83 15.67 -14.46
C ARG A 137 16.02 15.66 -15.42
N ASP A 138 17.12 16.32 -15.10
CA ASP A 138 18.25 16.41 -16.02
C ASP A 138 18.84 15.02 -16.35
N PRO A 139 19.29 14.80 -17.60
CA PRO A 139 19.81 13.49 -18.04
C PRO A 139 20.98 12.96 -17.20
N TYR A 140 21.77 13.86 -16.59
CA TYR A 140 22.90 13.48 -15.74
C TYR A 140 22.48 12.90 -14.38
N LEU A 141 21.23 13.10 -13.95
CA LEU A 141 20.67 12.59 -12.68
C LEU A 141 19.94 11.26 -12.83
N ARG A 142 19.89 10.68 -14.04
CA ARG A 142 19.38 9.31 -14.30
C ARG A 142 19.90 8.26 -13.31
N PRO A 143 21.22 8.14 -13.05
CA PRO A 143 21.71 7.16 -12.08
C PRO A 143 21.31 7.51 -10.64
N VAL A 144 21.18 8.79 -10.32
CA VAL A 144 20.76 9.23 -8.97
C VAL A 144 19.30 8.84 -8.72
N ARG A 145 18.43 9.02 -9.72
CA ARG A 145 17.04 8.54 -9.66
C ARG A 145 16.97 7.03 -9.42
N ALA A 146 17.66 6.25 -10.24
CA ALA A 146 17.70 4.80 -10.09
C ALA A 146 18.21 4.38 -8.70
N ALA A 147 19.22 5.07 -8.16
CA ALA A 147 19.73 4.81 -6.81
C ALA A 147 18.73 5.21 -5.70
N THR A 148 17.96 6.29 -5.89
CA THR A 148 16.93 6.72 -4.94
C THR A 148 15.82 5.67 -4.82
N PHE A 149 15.25 5.21 -5.94
CA PHE A 149 14.23 4.15 -5.91
C PHE A 149 14.84 2.79 -5.53
N GLY A 150 16.04 2.49 -6.02
CA GLY A 150 16.84 1.32 -5.67
C GLY A 150 17.08 1.15 -4.18
N SER A 151 17.40 2.24 -3.46
CA SER A 151 17.61 2.19 -2.01
C SER A 151 16.31 1.99 -1.23
N LEU A 152 15.20 2.56 -1.69
CA LEU A 152 13.87 2.31 -1.11
C LEU A 152 13.45 0.83 -1.28
N GLY A 153 13.63 0.27 -2.48
CA GLY A 153 13.38 -1.15 -2.76
C GLY A 153 14.34 -2.10 -2.02
N GLY A 154 15.62 -1.74 -1.92
CA GLY A 154 16.62 -2.54 -1.20
C GLY A 154 16.36 -2.66 0.29
N ILE A 155 15.90 -1.58 0.95
CA ILE A 155 15.49 -1.66 2.36
C ILE A 155 14.29 -2.58 2.50
N HIS A 156 13.27 -2.41 1.64
CA HIS A 156 12.05 -3.22 1.59
C HIS A 156 12.38 -4.72 1.48
N ASN A 157 13.29 -5.08 0.57
CA ASN A 157 13.78 -6.46 0.41
C ASN A 157 14.56 -6.97 1.63
N GLY A 158 15.32 -6.12 2.31
CA GLY A 158 16.01 -6.50 3.56
C GLY A 158 15.06 -6.98 4.67
N ALA A 159 13.81 -6.50 4.69
CA ALA A 159 12.77 -7.05 5.58
C ALA A 159 12.25 -8.41 5.13
N CYS A 160 12.13 -8.64 3.81
CA CYS A 160 11.75 -9.94 3.25
C CYS A 160 12.83 -11.02 3.51
N ASP A 161 14.10 -10.69 3.33
CA ASP A 161 15.24 -11.60 3.51
C ASP A 161 15.39 -12.05 4.96
N SER A 162 15.00 -11.20 5.92
CA SER A 162 14.98 -11.55 7.34
C SER A 162 13.96 -12.64 7.68
N CYS A 163 12.98 -12.93 6.80
CA CYS A 163 11.87 -13.85 7.06
C CYS A 163 11.63 -14.94 5.99
N SER A 164 12.44 -15.04 4.93
CA SER A 164 12.27 -16.04 3.84
C SER A 164 10.88 -16.02 3.17
N LEU A 165 10.22 -14.84 3.08
CA LEU A 165 8.94 -14.70 2.40
C LEU A 165 9.14 -14.57 0.88
N SER A 166 8.57 -15.48 0.10
CA SER A 166 8.59 -15.49 -1.39
C SER A 166 7.95 -14.25 -2.06
N VAL A 167 7.39 -13.32 -1.28
CA VAL A 167 6.73 -12.10 -1.75
C VAL A 167 7.73 -11.12 -2.39
N GLY A 168 8.98 -11.09 -1.91
CA GLY A 168 10.03 -10.20 -2.44
C GLY A 168 10.31 -10.41 -3.93
N SER A 169 10.14 -11.64 -4.44
CA SER A 169 10.42 -11.96 -5.86
C SER A 169 9.40 -11.35 -6.84
N ILE A 170 8.15 -11.11 -6.40
CA ILE A 170 7.11 -10.46 -7.21
C ILE A 170 7.33 -8.95 -7.24
N GLU A 171 7.65 -8.36 -6.10
CA GLU A 171 7.97 -6.93 -5.99
C GLU A 171 9.23 -6.60 -6.77
N ASP A 172 10.27 -7.45 -6.74
CA ASP A 172 11.49 -7.31 -7.55
C ASP A 172 11.22 -7.32 -9.05
N SER A 173 10.30 -8.17 -9.52
CA SER A 173 9.95 -8.23 -10.95
C SER A 173 9.16 -7.00 -11.39
N ILE A 174 8.19 -6.55 -10.60
CA ILE A 174 7.41 -5.32 -10.86
C ILE A 174 8.33 -4.10 -10.79
N PHE A 175 9.22 -4.05 -9.81
CA PHE A 175 10.17 -2.97 -9.57
C PHE A 175 11.22 -2.87 -10.68
N SER A 176 11.78 -3.99 -11.13
CA SER A 176 12.73 -3.99 -12.23
C SER A 176 12.07 -3.61 -13.56
N GLU A 177 10.83 -4.02 -13.82
CA GLU A 177 10.06 -3.60 -15.00
C GLU A 177 9.69 -2.10 -14.96
N LEU A 178 9.18 -1.59 -13.84
CA LEU A 178 8.83 -0.16 -13.66
C LEU A 178 10.07 0.74 -13.69
N LEU A 179 11.16 0.35 -13.03
CA LEU A 179 12.41 1.13 -13.05
C LEU A 179 13.08 1.12 -14.42
N ILE A 180 13.07 -0.02 -15.13
CA ILE A 180 13.68 -0.08 -16.46
C ILE A 180 12.83 0.71 -17.46
N ASN A 181 11.51 0.54 -17.47
CA ASN A 181 10.66 1.15 -18.51
C ASN A 181 10.40 2.65 -18.28
N SER A 182 10.24 3.12 -17.03
CA SER A 182 9.97 4.55 -16.76
C SER A 182 11.24 5.41 -16.66
N PHE A 183 12.44 4.84 -16.48
CA PHE A 183 13.69 5.62 -16.31
C PHE A 183 14.65 5.55 -17.49
N THR A 184 14.44 4.64 -18.45
CA THR A 184 15.27 4.54 -19.68
C THR A 184 14.69 5.29 -20.88
N SER A 185 13.40 5.63 -20.89
CA SER A 185 12.76 6.45 -21.94
C SER A 185 13.00 7.94 -21.75
#